data_AF-A0A6A6VNQ7-F1
#
_entry.id   AF-A0A6A6VNQ7-F1
#
_cell.length_a   1.000
_cell.length_b   1.000
_cell.length_c   1.000
_cell.angle_alpha   90.00
_cell.angle_beta   90.00
_cell.angle_gamma   90.00
#
_symmetry.space_group_name_H-M   'P 1'
#
loop_
_entity.id
_entity.type
_entity.pdbx_description
1 polymer ?
#
loop_
_entity_poly.entity_id
_entity_poly.type
_entity_poly.pdbx_seq_one_letter_code
_entity_poly.pdbx_strand_id
1 'polypeptide(L)'
;MPMSNSTPTSPRLTSTSHSSLDRSYLSGTSNRNSIDAANNAYASTNATNMNELPLETFQQVIKELATNHGVVEAWKLRGVCRQFCATITTEVFHNQPRSAFQCDHQDCDKWGGLILLHKGLHYYLDYQSRRASKNMDAPILASLISEATDIILKFEGLLNEDLSTATKDTIRTRVAYSIANFIQIQYKSPALLGEDEYPLGMPLLESDHYPIEWLEDLLDGYDAYPLQWALCVAILWADQYLLAFLVWLGADIWAVNCLFKSPLYVAFQGSHAQTVKSVLARARPDCVPRERRAQIVKKTMFDLLKVEKRLSPEVKKELVRWCLRHIGTMDTYHQQTLCYWAIELGDIYAIESLVQCASSEKYQALSECLAMAYFYTIPKPEVLAILAHAQVLHMDRYTSIENDNIRYHPMVIGLHHYPTPRRFRGFHRHRGGGRPETSVLDHALLHCQPAVVRLALELGCPPDGICLPYPLTWELLDPHISPHPSADHIVEHRQLPPIDPSAWEPCKQILKYFGSDPNGTAIRRSKRIKKQREAKEA
;
A
#
# COMPACT_ATOMS: atom_id res chain seq x y z
N MET A 1 48.31 28.26 -0.79
CA MET A 1 47.79 27.86 -2.12
C MET A 1 46.35 28.34 -2.20
N PRO A 2 45.99 29.26 -3.10
CA PRO A 2 44.62 29.77 -3.19
C PRO A 2 43.81 28.89 -4.15
N MET A 3 42.62 28.46 -3.71
CA MET A 3 41.65 27.75 -4.53
C MET A 3 40.77 28.74 -5.28
N SER A 4 40.71 28.56 -6.60
CA SER A 4 39.93 29.35 -7.55
C SER A 4 38.46 28.91 -7.57
N ASN A 5 37.57 29.88 -7.41
CA ASN A 5 36.12 29.75 -7.63
C ASN A 5 35.81 29.73 -9.14
N SER A 6 35.07 28.72 -9.61
CA SER A 6 34.42 28.72 -10.91
C SER A 6 32.92 28.52 -10.75
N THR A 7 32.15 29.52 -11.17
CA THR A 7 30.69 29.51 -11.31
C THR A 7 30.29 28.86 -12.64
N PRO A 8 29.25 28.01 -12.69
CA PRO A 8 28.72 27.50 -13.94
C PRO A 8 27.56 28.35 -14.47
N THR A 9 27.61 28.61 -15.78
CA THR A 9 26.62 29.33 -16.59
C THR A 9 25.45 28.42 -17.00
N SER A 10 24.23 28.95 -16.88
CA SER A 10 22.97 28.30 -17.31
C SER A 10 22.82 28.24 -18.84
N PRO A 11 22.22 27.18 -19.40
CA PRO A 11 21.87 27.14 -20.81
C PRO A 11 20.46 27.69 -21.07
N ARG A 12 20.39 28.42 -22.19
CA ARG A 12 19.24 29.11 -22.78
C ARG A 12 18.35 28.10 -23.51
N LEU A 13 17.06 28.04 -23.19
CA LEU A 13 16.08 27.20 -23.90
C LEU A 13 15.46 27.99 -25.07
N THR A 14 15.56 27.41 -26.27
CA THR A 14 14.91 27.89 -27.50
C THR A 14 13.50 27.32 -27.62
N SER A 15 12.53 28.19 -27.88
CA SER A 15 11.13 27.88 -28.17
C SER A 15 10.96 27.39 -29.62
N THR A 16 10.32 26.24 -29.80
CA THR A 16 9.81 25.79 -31.10
C THR A 16 8.29 25.71 -31.07
N SER A 17 7.69 26.43 -32.00
CA SER A 17 6.27 26.45 -32.37
C SER A 17 5.95 25.38 -33.42
N HIS A 18 4.83 24.67 -33.26
CA HIS A 18 3.99 23.97 -34.27
C HIS A 18 2.90 23.23 -33.45
N SER A 19 1.65 23.00 -33.84
CA SER A 19 0.90 23.16 -35.09
C SER A 19 -0.59 22.97 -34.76
N SER A 20 -1.44 23.65 -35.51
CA SER A 20 -2.89 23.49 -35.61
C SER A 20 -3.32 22.06 -35.95
N LEU A 21 -4.41 21.59 -35.32
CA LEU A 21 -5.18 20.44 -35.80
C LEU A 21 -6.68 20.74 -35.66
N ASP A 22 -7.31 20.87 -36.83
CA ASP A 22 -8.74 20.77 -37.06
C ASP A 22 -9.27 19.39 -36.64
N ARG A 23 -10.49 19.37 -36.08
CA ARG A 23 -11.39 18.22 -36.20
C ARG A 23 -12.85 18.66 -36.05
N SER A 24 -13.51 18.74 -37.19
CA SER A 24 -14.96 18.59 -37.36
C SER A 24 -15.37 17.15 -37.05
N TYR A 25 -16.52 16.94 -36.39
CA TYR A 25 -17.42 15.81 -36.67
C TYR A 25 -18.85 16.11 -36.20
N LEU A 26 -19.77 15.63 -37.02
CA LEU A 26 -21.17 15.96 -37.14
C LEU A 26 -22.09 15.32 -36.09
N SER A 27 -23.22 16.01 -35.94
CA SER A 27 -24.49 15.70 -35.32
C SER A 27 -25.02 14.27 -35.44
N GLY A 28 -25.62 13.78 -34.34
CA GLY A 28 -26.65 12.74 -34.34
C GLY A 28 -27.76 13.13 -33.36
N THR A 29 -28.95 13.43 -33.88
CA THR A 29 -30.15 13.80 -33.13
C THR A 29 -30.99 12.56 -32.78
N SER A 30 -31.50 12.48 -31.54
CA SER A 30 -32.61 11.58 -31.20
C SER A 30 -33.45 12.13 -30.04
N ASN A 31 -34.73 12.35 -30.35
CA ASN A 31 -35.93 12.57 -29.55
C ASN A 31 -35.85 12.63 -28.01
N ARG A 32 -36.04 13.84 -27.46
CA ARG A 32 -36.62 14.11 -26.13
C ARG A 32 -37.56 15.34 -26.17
N ASN A 33 -38.49 15.38 -27.12
CA ASN A 33 -39.48 16.47 -27.18
C ASN A 33 -40.74 16.11 -26.39
N SER A 34 -40.79 16.49 -25.10
CA SER A 34 -42.06 16.75 -24.38
C SER A 34 -41.84 17.38 -23.00
N ILE A 35 -40.67 17.24 -22.38
CA ILE A 35 -40.36 17.83 -21.06
C ILE A 35 -39.50 19.10 -21.19
N ASP A 36 -38.78 19.25 -22.32
CA ASP A 36 -37.88 20.39 -22.54
C ASP A 36 -38.58 21.70 -22.93
N ALA A 37 -39.85 21.67 -23.37
CA ALA A 37 -40.57 22.89 -23.75
C ALA A 37 -41.02 23.73 -22.54
N ALA A 38 -41.36 23.09 -21.42
CA ALA A 38 -41.72 23.79 -20.18
C ALA A 38 -40.49 24.35 -19.45
N ASN A 39 -39.36 23.63 -19.49
CA ASN A 39 -38.10 24.09 -18.90
C ASN A 39 -37.39 25.17 -19.73
N ASN A 40 -37.52 25.15 -21.06
CA ASN A 40 -36.92 26.18 -21.93
C ASN A 40 -37.71 27.50 -21.97
N ALA A 41 -39.02 27.50 -21.71
CA ALA A 41 -39.80 28.73 -21.64
C ALA A 41 -39.50 29.57 -20.38
N TYR A 42 -39.17 28.90 -19.25
CA TYR A 42 -38.73 29.59 -18.02
C TYR A 42 -37.27 30.03 -18.06
N ALA A 43 -36.40 29.34 -18.81
CA ALA A 43 -34.98 29.69 -18.94
C ALA A 43 -34.70 30.88 -19.89
N SER A 44 -35.65 31.25 -20.77
CA SER A 44 -35.40 32.17 -21.88
C SER A 44 -35.86 33.62 -21.64
N THR A 45 -36.66 33.90 -20.62
CA THR A 45 -37.23 35.27 -20.42
C THR A 45 -36.73 36.03 -19.20
N ASN A 46 -35.91 35.44 -18.32
CA ASN A 46 -35.29 36.14 -17.19
C ASN A 46 -33.98 35.48 -16.74
N ALA A 47 -33.16 34.99 -17.68
CA ALA A 47 -31.78 34.64 -17.39
C ALA A 47 -30.98 35.94 -17.18
N THR A 48 -31.27 36.65 -16.09
CA THR A 48 -30.33 37.56 -15.46
C THR A 48 -29.04 36.79 -15.37
N ASN A 49 -28.03 37.29 -16.07
CA ASN A 49 -26.72 36.70 -16.15
C ASN A 49 -26.29 36.47 -14.70
N MET A 50 -26.18 35.23 -14.21
CA MET A 50 -25.88 34.99 -12.78
C MET A 50 -24.56 35.64 -12.33
N ASN A 51 -23.73 36.05 -13.30
CA ASN A 51 -22.52 36.84 -13.09
C ASN A 51 -22.80 38.30 -12.67
N GLU A 52 -24.04 38.80 -12.78
CA GLU A 52 -24.47 40.15 -12.41
C GLU A 52 -25.05 40.21 -10.99
N LEU A 53 -25.33 39.06 -10.36
CA LEU A 53 -25.72 39.03 -8.95
C LEU A 53 -24.49 39.40 -8.09
N PRO A 54 -24.66 40.31 -7.10
CA PRO A 54 -23.65 40.50 -6.07
C PRO A 54 -23.24 39.16 -5.46
N LEU A 55 -21.94 39.00 -5.19
CA LEU A 55 -21.38 37.76 -4.67
C LEU A 55 -22.08 37.32 -3.38
N GLU A 56 -22.47 38.29 -2.55
CA GLU A 56 -23.16 38.10 -1.29
C GLU A 56 -24.56 37.49 -1.50
N THR A 57 -25.32 38.01 -2.47
CA THR A 57 -26.65 37.48 -2.81
C THR A 57 -26.54 36.06 -3.35
N PHE A 58 -25.54 35.81 -4.18
CA PHE A 58 -25.28 34.49 -4.73
C PHE A 58 -24.90 33.47 -3.64
N GLN A 59 -24.04 33.87 -2.70
CA GLN A 59 -23.69 33.08 -1.51
C GLN A 59 -24.91 32.80 -0.62
N GLN A 60 -25.77 33.79 -0.41
CA GLN A 60 -26.99 33.66 0.40
C GLN A 60 -27.97 32.65 -0.21
N VAL A 61 -28.19 32.72 -1.53
CA VAL A 61 -29.02 31.75 -2.27
C VAL A 61 -28.48 30.34 -2.11
N ILE A 62 -27.16 30.16 -2.19
CA ILE A 62 -26.53 28.85 -1.99
C ILE A 62 -26.70 28.34 -0.56
N LYS A 63 -26.53 29.22 0.45
CA LYS A 63 -26.75 28.87 1.85
C LYS A 63 -28.18 28.46 2.10
N GLU A 64 -29.16 29.20 1.60
CA GLU A 64 -30.58 28.87 1.73
C GLU A 64 -30.93 27.56 1.02
N LEU A 65 -30.43 27.34 -0.20
CA LEU A 65 -30.61 26.07 -0.93
C LEU A 65 -30.06 24.87 -0.15
N ALA A 66 -28.82 24.97 0.36
CA ALA A 66 -28.20 23.90 1.14
C ALA A 66 -28.91 23.66 2.48
N THR A 67 -29.43 24.71 3.11
CA THR A 67 -30.15 24.62 4.38
C THR A 67 -31.54 24.01 4.20
N ASN A 68 -32.27 24.42 3.15
CA ASN A 68 -33.66 23.99 2.92
C ASN A 68 -33.77 22.61 2.28
N HIS A 69 -32.82 22.23 1.41
CA HIS A 69 -32.88 20.99 0.63
C HIS A 69 -31.77 20.00 0.97
N GLY A 70 -30.85 20.36 1.87
CA GLY A 70 -29.68 19.57 2.20
C GLY A 70 -28.52 19.75 1.20
N VAL A 71 -27.29 19.50 1.68
CA VAL A 71 -26.06 19.68 0.89
C VAL A 71 -26.03 18.80 -0.35
N VAL A 72 -26.59 17.58 -0.28
CA VAL A 72 -26.58 16.60 -1.37
C VAL A 72 -27.43 17.06 -2.54
N GLU A 73 -28.67 17.47 -2.29
CA GLU A 73 -29.58 17.92 -3.34
C GLU A 73 -29.10 19.24 -3.93
N ALA A 74 -28.61 20.17 -3.10
CA ALA A 74 -27.95 21.39 -3.57
C ALA A 74 -26.72 21.07 -4.45
N TRP A 75 -25.93 20.05 -4.11
CA TRP A 75 -24.79 19.62 -4.90
C TRP A 75 -25.20 18.96 -6.23
N LYS A 76 -26.33 18.26 -6.31
CA LYS A 76 -26.85 17.72 -7.57
C LYS A 76 -27.20 18.84 -8.56
N LEU A 77 -27.57 20.02 -8.06
CA LEU A 77 -27.80 21.24 -8.85
C LEU A 77 -26.49 21.92 -9.32
N ARG A 78 -25.30 21.34 -9.06
CA ARG A 78 -23.97 21.87 -9.50
C ARG A 78 -23.80 22.11 -11.00
N GLY A 79 -24.70 21.59 -11.83
CA GLY A 79 -24.66 21.77 -13.28
C GLY A 79 -24.86 23.23 -13.74
N VAL A 80 -25.21 24.15 -12.83
CA VAL A 80 -25.69 25.48 -13.19
C VAL A 80 -24.56 26.49 -13.45
N CYS A 81 -23.45 26.52 -12.67
CA CYS A 81 -22.22 27.25 -13.06
C CYS A 81 -20.97 26.87 -12.22
N ARG A 82 -19.76 27.17 -12.73
CA ARG A 82 -18.48 26.94 -12.00
C ARG A 82 -18.39 27.70 -10.68
N GLN A 83 -18.92 28.93 -10.64
CA GLN A 83 -18.95 29.76 -9.44
C GLN A 83 -19.81 29.12 -8.34
N PHE A 84 -20.94 28.52 -8.70
CA PHE A 84 -21.81 27.77 -7.81
C PHE A 84 -21.07 26.58 -7.18
N CYS A 85 -20.32 25.83 -7.99
CA CYS A 85 -19.50 24.72 -7.52
C CYS A 85 -18.42 25.19 -6.54
N ALA A 86 -17.68 26.25 -6.87
CA ALA A 86 -16.66 26.81 -5.98
C ALA A 86 -17.27 27.30 -4.66
N THR A 87 -18.37 28.06 -4.72
CA THR A 87 -19.07 28.61 -3.55
C THR A 87 -19.70 27.52 -2.68
N ILE A 88 -20.27 26.44 -3.24
CA ILE A 88 -20.71 25.31 -2.42
C ILE A 88 -19.50 24.61 -1.78
N THR A 89 -18.43 24.38 -2.55
CA THR A 89 -17.24 23.70 -2.03
C THR A 89 -16.60 24.47 -0.87
N THR A 90 -16.54 25.80 -0.96
CA THR A 90 -16.00 26.64 0.11
C THR A 90 -17.06 26.92 1.16
N GLU A 91 -18.17 27.59 0.84
CA GLU A 91 -19.09 28.10 1.85
C GLU A 91 -19.99 27.06 2.51
N VAL A 92 -20.41 26.00 1.79
CA VAL A 92 -21.33 25.00 2.36
C VAL A 92 -20.56 24.04 3.25
N PHE A 93 -19.36 23.60 2.86
CA PHE A 93 -18.51 22.80 3.75
C PHE A 93 -17.97 23.59 4.94
N HIS A 94 -17.78 24.90 4.78
CA HIS A 94 -17.41 25.76 5.90
C HIS A 94 -18.61 25.96 6.83
N ASN A 95 -19.76 26.44 6.36
CA ASN A 95 -20.76 27.00 7.27
C ASN A 95 -21.87 26.06 7.72
N GLN A 96 -21.97 24.85 7.16
CA GLN A 96 -23.06 23.95 7.53
C GLN A 96 -22.76 23.17 8.81
N PRO A 97 -23.75 23.02 9.71
CA PRO A 97 -23.63 22.13 10.85
C PRO A 97 -23.47 20.69 10.34
N ARG A 98 -22.89 19.85 11.20
CA ARG A 98 -22.66 18.44 10.88
C ARG A 98 -23.94 17.70 10.45
N SER A 99 -25.07 18.02 11.07
CA SER A 99 -26.39 17.47 10.74
C SER A 99 -26.80 17.71 9.29
N ALA A 100 -26.29 18.75 8.63
CA ALA A 100 -26.58 19.02 7.21
C ALA A 100 -25.96 17.99 6.24
N PHE A 101 -25.01 17.17 6.72
CA PHE A 101 -24.41 16.07 5.96
C PHE A 101 -25.03 14.71 6.32
N GLN A 102 -25.83 14.64 7.39
CA GLN A 102 -26.61 13.46 7.77
C GLN A 102 -27.91 13.49 6.93
N CYS A 103 -28.19 12.42 6.19
CA CYS A 103 -29.45 12.32 5.44
C CYS A 103 -30.47 11.55 6.30
N ASP A 104 -31.42 12.27 6.90
CA ASP A 104 -32.48 11.69 7.76
C ASP A 104 -33.56 10.94 6.96
N HIS A 105 -33.58 11.09 5.63
CA HIS A 105 -34.56 10.41 4.79
C HIS A 105 -34.18 8.95 4.56
N GLN A 106 -35.14 8.05 4.82
CA GLN A 106 -35.03 6.63 4.50
C GLN A 106 -34.86 6.36 2.99
N ASP A 107 -35.18 7.33 2.13
CA ASP A 107 -35.23 7.19 0.67
C ASP A 107 -34.17 7.98 -0.12
N CYS A 108 -33.37 8.84 0.51
CA CYS A 108 -32.19 9.40 -0.15
C CYS A 108 -31.08 8.35 -0.10
N ASP A 109 -30.32 8.18 -1.19
CA ASP A 109 -29.05 7.48 -1.18
C ASP A 109 -28.17 8.09 -0.07
N LYS A 110 -28.22 7.52 1.15
CA LYS A 110 -27.52 8.02 2.37
C LYS A 110 -26.03 8.28 2.13
N TRP A 111 -25.52 7.62 1.10
CA TRP A 111 -24.22 7.77 0.50
C TRP A 111 -23.87 9.16 0.01
N GLY A 112 -24.82 9.95 -0.52
CA GLY A 112 -24.53 11.24 -1.14
C GLY A 112 -23.87 12.23 -0.19
N GLY A 113 -24.39 12.36 1.04
CA GLY A 113 -23.91 13.33 2.04
C GLY A 113 -22.54 12.97 2.59
N LEU A 114 -22.36 11.69 2.91
CA LEU A 114 -21.09 11.15 3.38
C LEU A 114 -20.01 11.17 2.30
N ILE A 115 -20.34 10.86 1.04
CA ILE A 115 -19.41 10.98 -0.09
C ILE A 115 -18.97 12.42 -0.28
N LEU A 116 -19.89 13.38 -0.10
CA LEU A 116 -19.58 14.80 -0.19
C LEU A 116 -18.68 15.24 0.96
N LEU A 117 -19.02 14.90 2.20
CA LEU A 117 -18.19 15.18 3.37
C LEU A 117 -16.81 14.52 3.24
N HIS A 118 -16.75 13.28 2.78
CA HIS A 118 -15.50 12.59 2.52
C HIS A 118 -14.66 13.34 1.47
N LYS A 119 -15.25 13.81 0.36
CA LYS A 119 -14.53 14.60 -0.67
C LYS A 119 -14.10 15.99 -0.17
N GLY A 120 -14.93 16.64 0.65
CA GLY A 120 -14.72 17.98 1.19
C GLY A 120 -14.13 18.03 2.61
N LEU A 121 -13.68 16.89 3.15
CA LEU A 121 -13.34 16.75 4.58
C LEU A 121 -12.32 17.79 5.05
N HIS A 122 -11.33 18.09 4.20
CA HIS A 122 -10.31 19.09 4.50
C HIS A 122 -10.87 20.50 4.68
N TYR A 123 -11.88 20.90 3.90
CA TYR A 123 -12.54 22.21 4.06
C TYR A 123 -13.36 22.27 5.34
N TYR A 124 -14.08 21.19 5.64
CA TYR A 124 -14.81 21.06 6.90
C TYR A 124 -13.87 21.17 8.11
N LEU A 125 -12.78 20.41 8.11
CA LEU A 125 -11.79 20.41 9.20
C LEU A 125 -11.05 21.75 9.34
N ASP A 126 -10.66 22.39 8.24
CA ASP A 126 -10.03 23.72 8.29
C ASP A 126 -10.99 24.72 8.96
N TYR A 127 -12.24 24.78 8.52
CA TYR A 127 -13.23 25.69 9.10
C TYR A 127 -13.50 25.41 10.57
N GLN A 128 -13.78 24.15 10.94
CA GLN A 128 -14.09 23.81 12.33
C GLN A 128 -12.90 24.12 13.22
N SER A 129 -11.66 23.92 12.75
CA SER A 129 -10.47 24.26 13.53
C SER A 129 -10.35 25.76 13.81
N ARG A 130 -10.74 26.62 12.86
CA ARG A 130 -10.79 28.08 13.09
C ARG A 130 -11.81 28.46 14.17
N ARG A 131 -12.95 27.76 14.21
CA ARG A 131 -13.99 27.97 15.24
C ARG A 131 -13.61 27.40 16.59
N ALA A 132 -12.84 26.31 16.62
CA ALA A 132 -12.40 25.67 17.85
C ALA A 132 -11.62 26.62 18.77
N SER A 133 -10.85 27.54 18.19
CA SER A 133 -10.17 28.58 18.96
C SER A 133 -11.11 29.54 19.72
N LYS A 134 -12.40 29.60 19.36
CA LYS A 134 -13.39 30.55 19.91
C LYS A 134 -14.52 29.88 20.68
N ASN A 135 -14.80 28.61 20.44
CA ASN A 135 -15.93 27.88 20.99
C ASN A 135 -15.46 26.69 21.84
N MET A 136 -15.93 26.57 23.07
CA MET A 136 -15.61 25.44 23.94
C MET A 136 -16.22 24.11 23.45
N ASP A 137 -17.32 24.15 22.70
CA ASP A 137 -18.04 22.96 22.21
C ASP A 137 -17.54 22.49 20.83
N ALA A 138 -16.30 22.81 20.47
CA ALA A 138 -15.77 22.42 19.17
C ALA A 138 -15.45 20.91 19.14
N PRO A 139 -15.66 20.25 17.98
CA PRO A 139 -15.27 18.86 17.83
C PRO A 139 -13.81 18.65 18.21
N ILE A 140 -13.50 17.57 18.96
CA ILE A 140 -12.14 17.27 19.45
C ILE A 140 -11.12 17.28 18.32
N LEU A 141 -11.49 16.70 17.17
CA LEU A 141 -10.64 16.68 15.98
C LEU A 141 -10.28 18.09 15.50
N ALA A 142 -11.22 19.03 15.54
CA ALA A 142 -11.02 20.40 15.13
C ALA A 142 -10.12 21.18 16.10
N SER A 143 -10.30 20.97 17.41
CA SER A 143 -9.39 21.52 18.44
C SER A 143 -7.98 20.99 18.26
N LEU A 144 -7.81 19.68 18.08
CA LEU A 144 -6.51 19.05 17.80
C LEU A 144 -5.82 19.61 16.57
N ILE A 145 -6.57 19.85 15.48
CA ILE A 145 -6.04 20.48 14.26
C ILE A 145 -5.60 21.92 14.53
N SER A 146 -6.40 22.69 15.28
CA SER A 146 -6.05 24.05 15.66
C SER A 146 -4.76 24.07 16.49
N GLU A 147 -4.67 23.24 17.51
CA GLU A 147 -3.52 23.19 18.42
C GLU A 147 -2.25 22.68 17.72
N ALA A 148 -2.36 21.65 16.87
CA ALA A 148 -1.25 21.20 16.04
C ALA A 148 -0.79 22.30 15.06
N THR A 149 -1.74 23.04 14.48
CA THR A 149 -1.42 24.20 13.62
C THR A 149 -0.66 25.27 14.39
N ASP A 150 -1.11 25.61 15.60
CA ASP A 150 -0.45 26.65 16.41
C ASP A 150 0.97 26.25 16.81
N ILE A 151 1.23 24.96 17.05
CA ILE A 151 2.58 24.44 17.27
C ILE A 151 3.46 24.62 16.03
N ILE A 152 2.94 24.29 14.83
CA ILE A 152 3.68 24.45 13.56
C ILE A 152 3.91 25.94 13.26
N LEU A 153 2.93 26.81 13.51
CA LEU A 153 3.07 28.25 13.34
C LEU A 153 4.14 28.85 14.26
N LYS A 154 4.29 28.34 15.48
CA LYS A 154 5.39 28.76 16.37
C LYS A 154 6.74 28.41 15.77
N PHE A 155 6.90 27.22 15.20
CA PHE A 155 8.14 26.85 14.49
C PHE A 155 8.43 27.78 13.31
N GLU A 156 7.43 28.02 12.47
CA GLU A 156 7.58 28.89 11.30
C GLU A 156 7.92 30.33 11.71
N GLY A 157 7.35 30.81 12.82
CA GLY A 157 7.68 32.13 13.38
C GLY A 157 9.10 32.23 13.92
N LEU A 158 9.72 31.12 14.34
CA LEU A 158 11.14 31.09 14.72
C LEU A 158 12.06 31.18 13.50
N LEU A 159 11.61 30.72 12.33
CA LEU A 159 12.38 30.80 11.08
C LEU A 159 12.16 32.12 10.34
N ASN A 160 10.97 32.71 10.48
CA ASN A 160 10.55 33.91 9.76
C ASN A 160 9.90 34.89 10.75
N GLU A 161 10.59 36.01 11.04
CA GLU A 161 10.14 37.00 12.04
C GLU A 161 8.75 37.61 11.71
N ASP A 162 8.37 37.67 10.43
CA ASP A 162 7.10 38.25 9.96
C ASP A 162 6.23 37.25 9.16
N LEU A 163 5.60 36.28 9.84
CA LEU A 163 4.56 35.47 9.19
C LEU A 163 3.31 36.30 8.90
N SER A 164 3.08 36.57 7.61
CA SER A 164 1.84 37.17 7.12
C SER A 164 0.60 36.34 7.51
N THR A 165 -0.55 36.98 7.70
CA THR A 165 -1.83 36.30 7.95
C THR A 165 -2.15 35.27 6.85
N ALA A 166 -1.83 35.58 5.59
CA ALA A 166 -2.02 34.67 4.46
C ALA A 166 -1.18 33.39 4.60
N THR A 167 0.06 33.49 5.10
CA THR A 167 0.91 32.34 5.38
C THR A 167 0.31 31.47 6.48
N LYS A 168 -0.23 32.10 7.55
CA LYS A 168 -0.86 31.37 8.66
C LYS A 168 -2.07 30.56 8.21
N ASP A 169 -2.93 31.18 7.38
CA ASP A 169 -4.10 30.51 6.83
C ASP A 169 -3.70 29.38 5.85
N THR A 170 -2.61 29.56 5.10
CA THR A 170 -2.07 28.54 4.21
C THR A 170 -1.58 27.32 5.00
N ILE A 171 -0.85 27.53 6.10
CA ILE A 171 -0.37 26.45 6.97
C ILE A 171 -1.55 25.69 7.57
N ARG A 172 -2.54 26.38 8.13
CA ARG A 172 -3.75 25.74 8.69
C ARG A 172 -4.48 24.88 7.66
N THR A 173 -4.73 25.44 6.48
CA THR A 173 -5.37 24.73 5.36
C THR A 173 -4.57 23.48 4.99
N ARG A 174 -3.25 23.58 4.95
CA ARG A 174 -2.34 22.47 4.66
C ARG A 174 -2.38 21.38 5.74
N VAL A 175 -2.47 21.75 7.02
CA VAL A 175 -2.59 20.81 8.15
C VAL A 175 -3.91 20.03 8.04
N ALA A 176 -5.03 20.74 7.90
CA ALA A 176 -6.35 20.14 7.74
C ALA A 176 -6.41 19.22 6.51
N TYR A 177 -5.82 19.63 5.39
CA TYR A 177 -5.72 18.82 4.18
C TYR A 177 -4.93 17.52 4.41
N SER A 178 -3.77 17.60 5.04
CA SER A 178 -2.95 16.41 5.31
C SER A 178 -3.66 15.40 6.20
N ILE A 179 -4.36 15.87 7.24
CA ILE A 179 -5.13 15.02 8.16
C ILE A 179 -6.32 14.39 7.44
N ALA A 180 -7.08 15.19 6.69
CA ALA A 180 -8.21 14.69 5.90
C ALA A 180 -7.76 13.64 4.88
N ASN A 181 -6.68 13.91 4.13
CA ASN A 181 -6.17 12.97 3.14
C ASN A 181 -5.69 11.66 3.80
N PHE A 182 -5.05 11.75 4.96
CA PHE A 182 -4.65 10.57 5.72
C PHE A 182 -5.85 9.72 6.15
N ILE A 183 -6.89 10.35 6.75
CA ILE A 183 -8.16 9.71 7.10
C ILE A 183 -8.74 9.00 5.86
N GLN A 184 -8.85 9.72 4.75
CA GLN A 184 -9.36 9.13 3.52
C GLN A 184 -8.54 7.92 3.07
N ILE A 185 -7.21 7.95 3.13
CA ILE A 185 -6.38 6.82 2.70
C ILE A 185 -6.55 5.60 3.61
N GLN A 186 -6.70 5.81 4.93
CA GLN A 186 -6.97 4.75 5.90
C GLN A 186 -8.32 4.08 5.66
N TYR A 187 -9.36 4.88 5.42
CA TYR A 187 -10.74 4.40 5.38
C TYR A 187 -11.32 4.20 3.97
N LYS A 188 -10.56 4.51 2.90
CA LYS A 188 -10.99 4.29 1.49
C LYS A 188 -11.15 2.82 1.08
N SER A 189 -10.87 1.85 1.95
CA SER A 189 -10.94 0.43 1.59
C SER A 189 -11.86 -0.34 2.54
N PRO A 190 -13.18 -0.38 2.27
CA PRO A 190 -14.11 -1.27 2.98
C PRO A 190 -13.66 -2.73 2.94
N ALA A 191 -13.02 -3.15 1.84
CA ALA A 191 -12.51 -4.51 1.63
C ALA A 191 -11.33 -4.92 2.55
N LEU A 192 -10.82 -4.01 3.37
CA LEU A 192 -9.62 -4.22 4.20
C LEU A 192 -9.91 -4.42 5.69
N LEU A 193 -11.15 -4.19 6.11
CA LEU A 193 -11.62 -4.48 7.45
C LEU A 193 -12.29 -5.85 7.36
N GLY A 194 -11.50 -6.90 7.57
CA GLY A 194 -12.02 -8.26 7.60
C GLY A 194 -13.09 -8.39 8.67
N GLU A 195 -14.13 -9.16 8.38
CA GLU A 195 -15.32 -9.35 9.23
C GLU A 195 -15.00 -9.79 10.68
N ASP A 196 -13.80 -10.29 10.94
CA ASP A 196 -13.41 -10.91 12.21
C ASP A 196 -12.62 -10.00 13.19
N GLU A 197 -12.23 -8.77 12.81
CA GLU A 197 -11.53 -7.83 13.72
C GLU A 197 -12.48 -6.87 14.45
N TYR A 198 -13.79 -7.04 14.31
CA TYR A 198 -14.73 -6.33 15.17
C TYR A 198 -14.57 -6.83 16.61
N PRO A 199 -14.36 -5.95 17.61
CA PRO A 199 -14.41 -6.37 18.99
C PRO A 199 -15.73 -7.09 19.23
N LEU A 200 -15.64 -8.38 19.61
CA LEU A 200 -16.74 -9.30 19.90
C LEU A 200 -17.88 -8.57 20.63
N GLY A 201 -18.91 -8.18 19.86
CA GLY A 201 -20.06 -7.42 20.38
C GLY A 201 -20.50 -6.22 19.54
N MET A 202 -19.70 -5.74 18.59
CA MET A 202 -20.16 -4.74 17.62
C MET A 202 -20.99 -5.44 16.53
N PRO A 203 -22.26 -5.05 16.30
CA PRO A 203 -23.07 -5.64 15.24
C PRO A 203 -22.31 -5.52 13.92
N LEU A 204 -22.25 -6.62 13.16
CA LEU A 204 -21.89 -6.61 11.75
C LEU A 204 -22.91 -5.72 11.04
N LEU A 205 -22.66 -4.41 11.04
CA LEU A 205 -23.38 -3.46 10.22
C LEU A 205 -22.96 -3.79 8.79
N GLU A 206 -23.79 -4.56 8.09
CA GLU A 206 -23.79 -4.71 6.62
C GLU A 206 -23.89 -3.37 5.89
N SER A 207 -23.99 -2.26 6.62
CA SER A 207 -23.89 -0.91 6.10
C SER A 207 -22.47 -0.39 6.26
N ASP A 208 -21.86 -0.03 5.13
CA ASP A 208 -20.68 0.83 4.94
C ASP A 208 -20.83 2.26 5.56
N HIS A 209 -21.34 2.34 6.79
CA HIS A 209 -21.54 3.55 7.55
C HIS A 209 -20.28 3.80 8.38
N TYR A 210 -19.38 4.65 7.88
CA TYR A 210 -18.38 5.30 8.72
C TYR A 210 -18.84 6.73 9.00
N PRO A 211 -19.71 6.96 10.00
CA PRO A 211 -20.01 8.31 10.41
C PRO A 211 -18.76 8.93 11.06
N ILE A 212 -18.61 10.24 10.93
CA ILE A 212 -17.66 11.03 11.73
C ILE A 212 -17.88 10.80 13.24
N GLU A 213 -19.05 10.30 13.67
CA GLU A 213 -19.38 9.96 15.06
C GLU A 213 -18.40 8.91 15.53
N TRP A 214 -18.17 7.89 14.72
CA TRP A 214 -17.19 6.87 15.05
C TRP A 214 -15.79 7.45 15.21
N LEU A 215 -15.41 8.46 14.42
CA LEU A 215 -14.09 9.09 14.56
C LEU A 215 -13.99 9.93 15.84
N GLU A 216 -15.06 10.62 16.24
CA GLU A 216 -15.12 11.40 17.47
C GLU A 216 -15.22 10.50 18.71
N ASP A 217 -16.05 9.46 18.67
CA ASP A 217 -16.15 8.43 19.71
C ASP A 217 -14.82 7.67 19.87
N LEU A 218 -14.11 7.44 18.76
CA LEU A 218 -12.75 6.89 18.77
C LEU A 218 -11.72 7.87 19.39
N LEU A 219 -12.00 9.17 19.38
CA LEU A 219 -11.14 10.20 19.99
C LEU A 219 -11.49 10.46 21.46
N ASP A 220 -12.74 10.24 21.88
CA ASP A 220 -13.27 10.55 23.22
C ASP A 220 -12.62 9.75 24.37
N GLY A 221 -11.85 8.69 24.06
CA GLY A 221 -11.12 7.88 25.04
C GLY A 221 -9.60 8.03 25.04
N TYR A 222 -9.03 8.88 24.17
CA TYR A 222 -7.59 8.93 23.97
C TYR A 222 -7.00 10.29 24.32
N ASP A 223 -5.81 10.25 24.92
CA ASP A 223 -5.04 11.45 25.20
C ASP A 223 -4.76 12.24 23.92
N ALA A 224 -5.44 13.37 23.80
CA ALA A 224 -5.23 14.39 22.80
C ALA A 224 -3.85 15.02 23.02
N TYR A 225 -2.84 14.57 22.27
CA TYR A 225 -1.50 15.16 22.26
C TYR A 225 -1.28 15.98 20.97
N PRO A 226 -1.60 17.28 20.91
CA PRO A 226 -1.42 18.10 19.72
C PRO A 226 0.00 18.08 19.16
N LEU A 227 1.00 18.00 20.06
CA LEU A 227 2.41 17.88 19.67
C LEU A 227 2.67 16.63 18.82
N GLN A 228 1.98 15.53 19.12
CA GLN A 228 2.07 14.29 18.37
C GLN A 228 1.40 14.37 17.00
N TRP A 229 0.30 15.12 16.93
CA TRP A 229 -0.40 15.40 15.69
C TRP A 229 0.44 16.28 14.76
N ALA A 230 1.05 17.32 15.31
CA ALA A 230 2.02 18.15 14.60
C ALA A 230 3.18 17.31 14.06
N LEU A 231 3.69 16.34 14.84
CA LEU A 231 4.76 15.43 14.39
C LEU A 231 4.31 14.58 13.20
N CYS A 232 3.11 13.99 13.26
CA CYS A 232 2.57 13.20 12.15
C CYS A 232 2.38 14.06 10.89
N VAL A 233 1.93 15.31 11.03
CA VAL A 233 1.79 16.25 9.90
C VAL A 233 3.15 16.62 9.31
N ALA A 234 4.17 16.86 10.13
CA ALA A 234 5.53 17.13 9.66
C ALA A 234 6.09 15.95 8.84
N ILE A 235 5.80 14.72 9.26
CA ILE A 235 6.15 13.49 8.53
C ILE A 235 5.40 13.43 7.19
N LEU A 236 4.10 13.71 7.17
CA LEU A 236 3.31 13.76 5.93
C LEU A 236 3.80 14.81 4.94
N TRP A 237 4.37 15.91 5.44
CA TRP A 237 4.98 16.95 4.62
C TRP A 237 6.40 16.66 4.18
N ALA A 238 7.00 15.56 4.67
CA ALA A 238 8.42 15.25 4.50
C ALA A 238 9.35 16.39 4.95
N ASP A 239 8.91 17.20 5.92
CA ASP A 239 9.68 18.33 6.43
C ASP A 239 10.62 17.87 7.56
N GLN A 240 11.89 17.68 7.21
CA GLN A 240 12.89 17.17 8.13
C GLN A 240 13.25 18.17 9.25
N TYR A 241 13.12 19.47 9.01
CA TYR A 241 13.44 20.49 10.01
C TYR A 241 12.34 20.60 11.05
N LEU A 242 11.09 20.70 10.59
CA LEU A 242 9.93 20.69 11.48
C LEU A 242 9.86 19.40 12.29
N LEU A 243 10.09 18.24 11.66
CA LEU A 243 10.18 16.95 12.35
C LEU A 243 11.26 16.97 13.44
N ALA A 244 12.47 17.45 13.13
CA ALA A 244 13.55 17.53 14.10
C ALA A 244 13.19 18.41 15.30
N PHE A 245 12.61 19.57 15.02
CA PHE A 245 12.17 20.54 16.02
C PHE A 245 11.08 19.96 16.94
N LEU A 246 10.08 19.28 16.39
CA LEU A 246 8.99 18.70 17.18
C LEU A 246 9.48 17.57 18.10
N VAL A 247 10.40 16.73 17.61
CA VAL A 247 11.05 15.71 18.46
C VAL A 247 11.89 16.36 19.55
N TRP A 248 12.57 17.47 19.25
CA TRP A 248 13.30 18.24 20.26
C TRP A 248 12.39 18.85 21.33
N LEU A 249 11.18 19.29 20.94
CA LEU A 249 10.12 19.73 21.87
C LEU A 249 9.50 18.58 22.70
N GLY A 250 9.91 17.33 22.50
CA GLY A 250 9.44 16.18 23.26
C GLY A 250 8.33 15.38 22.58
N ALA A 251 8.08 15.57 21.28
CA ALA A 251 7.17 14.70 20.54
C ALA A 251 7.70 13.25 20.55
N ASP A 252 6.87 12.30 20.98
CA ASP A 252 7.26 10.90 21.11
C ASP A 252 7.03 10.14 19.79
N ILE A 253 8.11 9.74 19.12
CA ILE A 253 8.04 8.95 17.87
C ILE A 253 7.34 7.59 18.08
N TRP A 254 7.32 7.09 19.31
CA TRP A 254 6.70 5.83 19.68
C TRP A 254 5.27 5.99 20.19
N ALA A 255 4.76 7.22 20.35
CA ALA A 255 3.41 7.41 20.82
C ALA A 255 2.41 6.88 19.79
N VAL A 256 1.44 6.13 20.32
CA VAL A 256 0.34 5.52 19.57
C VAL A 256 -0.87 6.41 19.74
N ASN A 257 -1.54 6.72 18.63
CA ASN A 257 -2.82 7.42 18.67
C ASN A 257 -3.84 6.67 17.80
N CYS A 258 -5.12 6.92 18.01
CA CYS A 258 -6.17 6.19 17.31
C CYS A 258 -6.22 6.53 15.81
N LEU A 259 -5.97 7.80 15.45
CA LEU A 259 -6.07 8.25 14.08
C LEU A 259 -4.88 7.80 13.21
N PHE A 260 -3.68 8.24 13.57
CA PHE A 260 -2.43 7.99 12.85
C PHE A 260 -1.77 6.66 13.19
N LYS A 261 -2.26 5.92 14.19
CA LYS A 261 -1.66 4.70 14.73
C LYS A 261 -0.31 4.95 15.41
N SER A 262 0.68 5.46 14.71
CA SER A 262 1.95 5.97 15.26
C SER A 262 2.68 6.85 14.23
N PRO A 263 3.59 7.76 14.63
CA PRO A 263 4.44 8.49 13.68
C PRO A 263 5.25 7.57 12.77
N LEU A 264 5.72 6.44 13.31
CA LEU A 264 6.41 5.42 12.53
C LEU A 264 5.51 4.86 11.43
N TYR A 265 4.26 4.53 11.76
CA TYR A 265 3.29 4.06 10.78
C TYR A 265 3.04 5.12 9.70
N VAL A 266 2.84 6.39 10.07
CA VAL A 266 2.67 7.50 9.11
C VAL A 266 3.87 7.63 8.19
N ALA A 267 5.08 7.50 8.73
CA ALA A 267 6.32 7.59 7.96
C ALA A 267 6.42 6.47 6.91
N PHE A 268 6.15 5.23 7.32
CA PHE A 268 6.19 4.08 6.42
C PHE A 268 5.04 4.05 5.42
N GLN A 269 3.86 4.57 5.76
CA GLN A 269 2.77 4.68 4.81
C GLN A 269 3.08 5.70 3.70
N GLY A 270 3.91 6.70 4.00
CA GLY A 270 4.43 7.64 3.01
C GLY A 270 5.36 6.97 2.00
N SER A 271 5.50 7.58 0.82
CA SER A 271 6.39 7.09 -0.25
C SER A 271 7.84 7.62 -0.15
N HIS A 272 8.14 8.41 0.89
CA HIS A 272 9.41 9.13 1.00
C HIS A 272 10.40 8.40 1.90
N ALA A 273 11.26 7.57 1.30
CA ALA A 273 12.29 6.80 2.02
C ALA A 273 13.22 7.68 2.89
N GLN A 274 13.51 8.91 2.47
CA GLN A 274 14.32 9.85 3.26
C GLN A 274 13.62 10.30 4.54
N THR A 275 12.29 10.49 4.50
CA THR A 275 11.49 10.80 5.69
C THR A 275 11.51 9.61 6.65
N VAL A 276 11.34 8.39 6.14
CA VAL A 276 11.45 7.16 6.94
C VAL A 276 12.80 7.09 7.66
N LYS A 277 13.91 7.25 6.92
CA LYS A 277 15.26 7.28 7.52
C LYS A 277 15.38 8.37 8.59
N SER A 278 14.82 9.55 8.35
CA SER A 278 14.86 10.68 9.31
C SER A 278 14.08 10.39 10.59
N VAL A 279 12.92 9.73 10.49
CA VAL A 279 12.13 9.27 11.63
C VAL A 279 12.88 8.16 12.38
N LEU A 280 13.39 7.16 11.66
CA LEU A 280 14.12 6.03 12.25
C LEU A 280 15.41 6.46 12.95
N ALA A 281 16.12 7.48 12.43
CA ALA A 281 17.30 8.04 13.08
C ALA A 281 16.99 8.68 14.45
N ARG A 282 15.72 9.08 14.66
CA ARG A 282 15.24 9.69 15.91
C ARG A 282 14.47 8.71 16.78
N ALA A 283 14.02 7.58 16.23
CA ALA A 283 13.36 6.48 16.95
C ALA A 283 14.36 5.69 17.80
N ARG A 284 14.89 6.35 18.84
CA ARG A 284 15.87 5.76 19.76
C ARG A 284 15.24 4.62 20.56
N PRO A 285 15.81 3.39 20.50
CA PRO A 285 15.24 2.21 21.15
C PRO A 285 15.24 2.28 22.68
N ASP A 286 16.17 3.03 23.25
CA ASP A 286 16.41 3.25 24.68
C ASP A 286 15.36 4.15 25.34
N CYS A 287 14.60 4.93 24.57
CA CYS A 287 13.57 5.82 25.12
C CYS A 287 12.28 5.11 25.54
N VAL A 288 12.07 3.83 25.17
CA VAL A 288 10.82 3.11 25.41
C VAL A 288 11.08 1.68 25.88
N PRO A 289 10.30 1.18 26.88
CA PRO A 289 10.37 -0.22 27.30
C PRO A 289 10.30 -1.19 26.12
N ARG A 290 11.07 -2.27 26.21
CA ARG A 290 11.25 -3.23 25.12
C ARG A 290 9.93 -3.85 24.67
N GLU A 291 9.04 -4.13 25.62
CA GLU A 291 7.73 -4.76 25.42
C GLU A 291 6.81 -3.84 24.63
N ARG A 292 6.70 -2.57 25.05
CA ARG A 292 5.88 -1.56 24.36
C ARG A 292 6.39 -1.33 22.93
N ARG A 293 7.71 -1.26 22.75
CA ARG A 293 8.33 -1.15 21.42
C ARG A 293 8.02 -2.36 20.54
N ALA A 294 8.12 -3.58 21.07
CA ALA A 294 7.76 -4.78 20.33
C ALA A 294 6.29 -4.76 19.88
N GLN A 295 5.37 -4.32 20.75
CA GLN A 295 3.95 -4.17 20.42
C GLN A 295 3.73 -3.15 19.29
N ILE A 296 4.38 -1.98 19.37
CA ILE A 296 4.28 -0.94 18.33
C ILE A 296 4.82 -1.43 17.00
N VAL A 297 5.96 -2.12 17.00
CA VAL A 297 6.58 -2.67 15.79
C VAL A 297 5.66 -3.72 15.16
N LYS A 298 5.14 -4.67 15.95
CA LYS A 298 4.18 -5.68 15.47
C LYS A 298 2.93 -5.04 14.87
N LYS A 299 2.29 -4.13 15.61
CA LYS A 299 1.08 -3.42 15.15
C LYS A 299 1.34 -2.64 13.87
N THR A 300 2.45 -1.90 13.82
CA THR A 300 2.85 -1.11 12.65
C THR A 300 3.10 -2.01 11.44
N MET A 301 3.80 -3.13 11.63
CA MET A 301 4.06 -4.10 10.56
C MET A 301 2.75 -4.73 10.05
N PHE A 302 1.86 -5.15 10.95
CA PHE A 302 0.55 -5.67 10.62
C PHE A 302 -0.31 -4.67 9.83
N ASP A 303 -0.35 -3.41 10.27
CA ASP A 303 -1.07 -2.35 9.59
C ASP A 303 -0.46 -1.98 8.23
N LEU A 304 0.85 -2.11 8.05
CA LEU A 304 1.53 -1.85 6.79
C LEU A 304 1.35 -2.99 5.78
N LEU A 305 1.18 -4.23 6.26
CA LEU A 305 0.80 -5.35 5.40
C LEU A 305 -0.54 -5.10 4.71
N LYS A 306 -1.48 -4.42 5.39
CA LYS A 306 -2.77 -3.98 4.83
C LYS A 306 -2.65 -2.92 3.72
N VAL A 307 -1.48 -2.32 3.52
CA VAL A 307 -1.27 -1.31 2.46
C VAL A 307 -0.03 -1.59 1.63
N GLU A 308 0.48 -2.82 1.68
CA GLU A 308 1.79 -3.19 1.16
C GLU A 308 2.01 -2.78 -0.31
N LYS A 309 0.98 -2.94 -1.15
CA LYS A 309 1.05 -2.63 -2.58
C LYS A 309 1.34 -1.16 -2.88
N ARG A 310 1.13 -0.28 -1.89
CA ARG A 310 1.39 1.16 -1.98
C ARG A 310 2.81 1.52 -1.52
N LEU A 311 3.52 0.61 -0.84
CA LEU A 311 4.86 0.86 -0.34
C LEU A 311 5.88 0.76 -1.48
N SER A 312 6.75 1.76 -1.61
CA SER A 312 7.87 1.67 -2.54
C SER A 312 8.87 0.61 -2.07
N PRO A 313 9.61 -0.03 -2.98
CA PRO A 313 10.64 -1.01 -2.62
C PRO A 313 11.65 -0.48 -1.60
N GLU A 314 12.03 0.80 -1.68
CA GLU A 314 12.97 1.45 -0.78
C GLU A 314 12.40 1.57 0.63
N VAL A 315 11.13 1.95 0.76
CA VAL A 315 10.44 2.05 2.06
C VAL A 315 10.29 0.65 2.67
N LYS A 316 9.95 -0.37 1.87
CA LYS A 316 9.91 -1.76 2.35
C LYS A 316 11.28 -2.23 2.85
N LYS A 317 12.38 -1.88 2.17
CA LYS A 317 13.75 -2.22 2.63
C LYS A 317 14.04 -1.60 4.00
N GLU A 318 13.75 -0.31 4.17
CA GLU A 318 13.94 0.36 5.47
C GLU A 318 13.06 -0.24 6.58
N LEU A 319 11.82 -0.63 6.25
CA LEU A 319 10.92 -1.31 7.18
C LEU A 319 11.47 -2.67 7.61
N VAL A 320 11.93 -3.48 6.66
CA VAL A 320 12.57 -4.78 6.95
C VAL A 320 13.76 -4.56 7.87
N ARG A 321 14.70 -3.69 7.51
CA ARG A 321 15.91 -3.41 8.31
C ARG A 321 15.61 -2.91 9.71
N TRP A 322 14.58 -2.07 9.87
CA TRP A 322 14.14 -1.61 11.18
C TRP A 322 13.56 -2.74 12.02
N CYS A 323 12.66 -3.53 11.43
CA CYS A 323 12.01 -4.68 12.07
C CYS A 323 13.02 -5.76 12.50
N LEU A 324 14.13 -5.95 11.78
CA LEU A 324 15.17 -6.92 12.15
C LEU A 324 15.76 -6.68 13.55
N ARG A 325 15.84 -5.41 13.99
CA ARG A 325 16.29 -5.07 15.35
C ARG A 325 15.37 -5.60 16.45
N HIS A 326 14.16 -6.02 16.07
CA HIS A 326 13.09 -6.48 16.95
C HIS A 326 12.68 -7.94 16.68
N ILE A 327 13.41 -8.66 15.81
CA ILE A 327 12.99 -9.98 15.34
C ILE A 327 12.78 -10.99 16.48
N GLY A 328 13.60 -10.92 17.52
CA GLY A 328 13.50 -11.79 18.68
C GLY A 328 12.26 -11.58 19.56
N THR A 329 11.47 -10.53 19.29
CA THR A 329 10.19 -10.26 19.95
C THR A 329 8.98 -10.50 19.05
N MET A 330 9.21 -10.74 17.76
CA MET A 330 8.17 -11.01 16.77
C MET A 330 7.67 -12.45 16.88
N ASP A 331 6.40 -12.65 16.55
CA ASP A 331 5.89 -14.00 16.33
C ASP A 331 6.36 -14.55 14.97
N THR A 332 6.14 -15.85 14.77
CA THR A 332 6.54 -16.57 13.55
C THR A 332 5.93 -15.97 12.29
N TYR A 333 4.70 -15.44 12.37
CA TYR A 333 4.03 -14.84 11.20
C TYR A 333 4.77 -13.60 10.71
N HIS A 334 5.08 -12.67 11.62
CA HIS A 334 5.84 -11.46 11.26
C HIS A 334 7.25 -11.82 10.79
N GLN A 335 7.90 -12.83 11.39
CA GLN A 335 9.21 -13.30 10.95
C GLN A 335 9.18 -13.85 9.52
N GLN A 336 8.17 -14.66 9.16
CA GLN A 336 7.97 -15.17 7.81
C GLN A 336 7.82 -14.05 6.78
N THR A 337 6.98 -13.07 7.08
CA THR A 337 6.79 -11.90 6.21
C THR A 337 8.09 -11.12 6.00
N LEU A 338 8.91 -10.93 7.05
CA LEU A 338 10.20 -10.27 6.91
C LEU A 338 11.15 -11.05 6.01
N CYS A 339 11.22 -12.38 6.16
CA CYS A 339 12.01 -13.23 5.28
C CYS A 339 11.57 -13.11 3.82
N TYR A 340 10.26 -13.14 3.58
CA TYR A 340 9.69 -12.96 2.24
C TYR A 340 10.10 -11.62 1.63
N TRP A 341 9.87 -10.50 2.34
CA TRP A 341 10.23 -9.18 1.83
C TRP A 341 11.74 -9.00 1.64
N ALA A 342 12.57 -9.48 2.56
CA ALA A 342 14.02 -9.38 2.44
C ALA A 342 14.51 -10.02 1.13
N ILE A 343 14.00 -11.22 0.82
CA ILE A 343 14.35 -11.97 -0.39
C ILE A 343 13.73 -11.34 -1.65
N GLU A 344 12.43 -11.02 -1.62
CA GLU A 344 11.72 -10.38 -2.72
C GLU A 344 12.43 -9.09 -3.15
N LEU A 345 12.85 -8.27 -2.19
CA LEU A 345 13.56 -7.01 -2.42
C LEU A 345 15.04 -7.21 -2.76
N GLY A 346 15.60 -8.40 -2.53
CA GLY A 346 17.02 -8.69 -2.69
C GLY A 346 17.88 -7.84 -1.77
N ASP A 347 17.42 -7.59 -0.55
CA ASP A 347 18.17 -6.80 0.44
C ASP A 347 19.20 -7.68 1.14
N ILE A 348 20.39 -7.79 0.53
CA ILE A 348 21.49 -8.64 0.97
C ILE A 348 21.81 -8.46 2.45
N TYR A 349 21.90 -7.21 2.92
CA TYR A 349 22.18 -6.90 4.32
C TYR A 349 21.13 -7.49 5.27
N ALA A 350 19.85 -7.37 4.90
CA ALA A 350 18.75 -7.92 5.69
C ALA A 350 18.78 -9.45 5.71
N ILE A 351 19.07 -10.08 4.56
CA ILE A 351 19.16 -11.54 4.42
C ILE A 351 20.31 -12.09 5.27
N GLU A 352 21.50 -11.50 5.19
CA GLU A 352 22.65 -11.89 6.02
C GLU A 352 22.36 -11.76 7.51
N SER A 353 21.69 -10.66 7.91
CA SER A 353 21.27 -10.45 9.31
C SER A 353 20.26 -11.51 9.78
N LEU A 354 19.30 -11.88 8.92
CA LEU A 354 18.33 -12.95 9.19
C LEU A 354 19.00 -14.31 9.33
N VAL A 355 19.95 -14.61 8.43
CA VAL A 355 20.77 -15.83 8.48
C VAL A 355 21.55 -15.91 9.78
N GLN A 356 22.22 -14.83 10.19
CA GLN A 356 22.96 -14.78 11.46
C GLN A 356 22.04 -15.01 12.66
N CYS A 357 20.81 -14.48 12.63
CA CYS A 357 19.82 -14.77 13.66
C CYS A 357 19.41 -16.25 13.65
N ALA A 358 19.18 -16.83 12.47
CA ALA A 358 18.75 -18.22 12.29
C ALA A 358 19.78 -19.26 12.78
N SER A 359 21.07 -18.91 12.82
CA SER A 359 22.13 -19.78 13.34
C SER A 359 22.05 -20.03 14.85
N SER A 360 21.28 -19.23 15.58
CA SER A 360 21.01 -19.50 17.00
C SER A 360 19.93 -20.57 17.11
N GLU A 361 20.13 -21.58 17.99
CA GLU A 361 19.14 -22.63 18.27
C GLU A 361 17.73 -22.08 18.57
N LYS A 362 17.67 -20.86 19.12
CA LYS A 362 16.41 -20.16 19.42
C LYS A 362 15.58 -19.82 18.17
N TYR A 363 16.19 -19.74 17.00
CA TYR A 363 15.56 -19.25 15.76
C TYR A 363 15.66 -20.27 14.62
N GLN A 364 15.70 -21.58 14.92
CA GLN A 364 15.71 -22.61 13.88
C GLN A 364 14.55 -22.46 12.88
N ALA A 365 13.35 -22.09 13.36
CA ALA A 365 12.20 -21.82 12.51
C ALA A 365 12.46 -20.70 11.48
N LEU A 366 13.37 -19.76 11.76
CA LEU A 366 13.71 -18.67 10.84
C LEU A 366 14.46 -19.18 9.61
N SER A 367 15.28 -20.22 9.75
CA SER A 367 15.96 -20.89 8.63
C SER A 367 14.93 -21.45 7.63
N GLU A 368 13.91 -22.15 8.15
CA GLU A 368 12.81 -22.67 7.34
C GLU A 368 12.03 -21.53 6.66
N CYS A 369 11.78 -20.43 7.38
CA CYS A 369 11.13 -19.24 6.82
C CYS A 369 11.91 -18.63 5.65
N LEU A 370 13.24 -18.54 5.77
CA LEU A 370 14.13 -18.05 4.71
C LEU A 370 14.13 -18.98 3.49
N ALA A 371 14.24 -20.29 3.71
CA ALA A 371 14.19 -21.28 2.63
C ALA A 371 12.85 -21.20 1.88
N MET A 372 11.74 -21.17 2.62
CA MET A 372 10.41 -21.04 2.05
C MET A 372 10.25 -19.73 1.26
N ALA A 373 10.67 -18.60 1.82
CA ALA A 373 10.64 -17.30 1.15
C ALA A 373 11.44 -17.29 -0.18
N TYR A 374 12.58 -17.98 -0.24
CA TYR A 374 13.33 -18.16 -1.48
C TYR A 374 12.50 -18.88 -2.55
N PHE A 375 11.82 -19.97 -2.20
CA PHE A 375 10.98 -20.71 -3.13
C PHE A 375 9.67 -20.01 -3.50
N TYR A 376 9.27 -18.95 -2.80
CA TYR A 376 8.09 -18.13 -3.17
C TYR A 376 8.41 -16.97 -4.11
N THR A 377 9.68 -16.67 -4.31
CA THR A 377 10.13 -15.47 -5.03
C THR A 377 10.93 -15.85 -6.28
N ILE A 378 11.13 -14.88 -7.18
CA ILE A 378 12.01 -15.07 -8.33
C ILE A 378 13.44 -15.23 -7.79
N PRO A 379 14.13 -16.34 -8.09
CA PRO A 379 15.44 -16.61 -7.51
C PRO A 379 16.47 -15.61 -8.03
N LYS A 380 17.35 -15.18 -7.13
CA LYS A 380 18.47 -14.25 -7.42
C LYS A 380 19.79 -14.93 -7.05
N PRO A 381 20.85 -14.82 -7.88
CA PRO A 381 22.11 -15.50 -7.64
C PRO A 381 22.73 -15.16 -6.28
N GLU A 382 22.72 -13.88 -5.91
CA GLU A 382 23.33 -13.40 -4.66
C GLU A 382 22.61 -13.96 -3.43
N VAL A 383 21.28 -14.03 -3.49
CA VAL A 383 20.46 -14.61 -2.42
C VAL A 383 20.72 -16.10 -2.31
N LEU A 384 20.74 -16.82 -3.44
CA LEU A 384 21.06 -18.25 -3.45
C LEU A 384 22.43 -18.52 -2.83
N ALA A 385 23.45 -17.76 -3.21
CA ALA A 385 24.79 -17.90 -2.66
C ALA A 385 24.75 -17.80 -1.12
N ILE A 386 24.18 -16.73 -0.58
CA ILE A 386 24.14 -16.50 0.88
C ILE A 386 23.43 -17.65 1.60
N LEU A 387 22.24 -18.04 1.12
CA LEU A 387 21.44 -19.08 1.78
C LEU A 387 22.08 -20.48 1.68
N ALA A 388 22.78 -20.79 0.58
CA ALA A 388 23.50 -22.05 0.43
C ALA A 388 24.74 -22.12 1.33
N HIS A 389 25.56 -21.06 1.38
CA HIS A 389 26.74 -21.00 2.25
C HIS A 389 26.37 -21.09 3.73
N ALA A 390 25.22 -20.51 4.10
CA ALA A 390 24.67 -20.59 5.44
C ALA A 390 23.98 -21.92 5.77
N GLN A 391 23.94 -22.87 4.83
CA GLN A 391 23.23 -24.15 4.96
C GLN A 391 21.72 -24.00 5.25
N VAL A 392 21.13 -22.85 4.90
CA VAL A 392 19.68 -22.63 4.95
C VAL A 392 19.01 -23.36 3.79
N LEU A 393 19.65 -23.35 2.62
CA LEU A 393 19.25 -24.16 1.47
C LEU A 393 20.20 -25.35 1.32
N HIS A 394 19.64 -26.55 1.41
CA HIS A 394 20.35 -27.79 1.14
C HIS A 394 20.33 -28.08 -0.36
N MET A 395 21.50 -28.03 -1.01
CA MET A 395 21.62 -28.17 -2.47
C MET A 395 21.32 -29.59 -2.98
N ASP A 396 21.43 -30.59 -2.11
CA ASP A 396 21.23 -32.01 -2.39
C ASP A 396 19.86 -32.54 -1.95
N ARG A 397 19.04 -31.72 -1.27
CA ARG A 397 17.75 -32.12 -0.72
C ARG A 397 16.59 -31.41 -1.39
N TYR A 398 15.44 -32.07 -1.38
CA TYR A 398 14.18 -31.43 -1.71
C TYR A 398 13.63 -30.72 -0.49
N THR A 399 13.14 -29.50 -0.68
CA THR A 399 12.36 -28.79 0.32
C THR A 399 10.90 -29.19 0.15
N SER A 400 10.30 -29.74 1.21
CA SER A 400 8.90 -30.15 1.26
C SER A 400 8.10 -29.11 2.04
N ILE A 401 6.90 -28.77 1.55
CA ILE A 401 5.95 -27.97 2.34
C ILE A 401 5.09 -28.93 3.15
N GLU A 402 5.21 -28.90 4.48
CA GLU A 402 4.27 -29.62 5.34
C GLU A 402 2.89 -28.93 5.30
N ASN A 403 1.93 -29.58 4.65
CA ASN A 403 0.58 -29.03 4.45
C ASN A 403 -0.25 -28.84 5.75
N ASP A 404 0.14 -29.43 6.89
CA ASP A 404 -0.75 -29.52 8.06
C ASP A 404 -0.44 -28.52 9.19
N ASN A 405 0.81 -28.09 9.35
CA ASN A 405 1.19 -27.11 10.38
C ASN A 405 1.49 -25.73 9.82
N ILE A 406 1.83 -25.62 8.53
CA ILE A 406 1.68 -24.38 7.82
C ILE A 406 0.24 -24.33 7.30
N ARG A 407 -0.71 -24.27 8.25
CA ARG A 407 -1.95 -23.55 7.98
C ARG A 407 -1.54 -22.10 7.74
N TYR A 408 -1.05 -21.82 6.53
CA TYR A 408 -1.37 -20.59 5.85
C TYR A 408 -2.89 -20.55 5.84
N HIS A 409 -3.51 -20.11 6.94
CA HIS A 409 -4.94 -20.08 7.07
C HIS A 409 -5.40 -19.26 5.86
N PRO A 410 -6.09 -19.87 4.89
CA PRO A 410 -6.59 -19.12 3.74
C PRO A 410 -7.52 -17.99 4.21
N MET A 411 -8.01 -18.08 5.45
CA MET A 411 -8.82 -17.06 6.13
C MET A 411 -8.02 -15.85 6.63
N VAL A 412 -6.75 -15.98 7.04
CA VAL A 412 -6.01 -14.84 7.64
C VAL A 412 -5.06 -14.17 6.63
N ILE A 413 -4.71 -14.87 5.56
CA ILE A 413 -4.10 -14.30 4.33
C ILE A 413 -5.20 -13.92 3.32
N GLY A 414 -6.47 -14.02 3.72
CA GLY A 414 -7.64 -13.63 2.94
C GLY A 414 -7.77 -12.13 2.71
N LEU A 415 -7.07 -11.29 3.49
CA LEU A 415 -7.20 -9.84 3.36
C LEU A 415 -6.37 -9.23 2.24
N HIS A 416 -5.35 -9.91 1.73
CA HIS A 416 -4.65 -9.46 0.53
C HIS A 416 -4.07 -10.61 -0.27
N HIS A 417 -4.45 -10.61 -1.55
CA HIS A 417 -3.81 -11.05 -2.79
C HIS A 417 -2.34 -11.51 -2.80
N TYR A 418 -1.84 -12.16 -1.75
CA TYR A 418 -0.75 -13.08 -1.90
C TYR A 418 -1.23 -14.22 -2.78
N PRO A 419 -0.32 -14.80 -3.58
CA PRO A 419 -0.58 -16.04 -4.28
C PRO A 419 -1.28 -17.01 -3.32
N THR A 420 -2.57 -17.33 -3.54
CA THR A 420 -3.22 -18.43 -2.81
C THR A 420 -2.32 -19.67 -2.87
N PRO A 421 -2.46 -20.68 -1.99
CA PRO A 421 -1.74 -21.96 -2.09
C PRO A 421 -1.91 -22.70 -3.43
N ARG A 422 -2.61 -22.12 -4.41
CA ARG A 422 -2.66 -22.51 -5.82
C ARG A 422 -1.53 -21.89 -6.68
N ARG A 423 -0.60 -21.12 -6.11
CA ARG A 423 0.46 -20.38 -6.81
C ARG A 423 1.86 -20.63 -6.22
N PHE A 424 2.15 -21.86 -5.77
CA PHE A 424 3.52 -22.30 -5.45
C PHE A 424 4.35 -22.34 -6.75
N ARG A 425 4.84 -21.19 -7.20
CA ARG A 425 5.80 -21.08 -8.31
C ARG A 425 7.13 -21.64 -7.81
N GLY A 426 7.30 -22.96 -7.86
CA GLY A 426 8.51 -23.64 -7.42
C GLY A 426 8.24 -25.10 -7.11
N PHE A 427 7.12 -25.40 -6.46
CA PHE A 427 6.87 -26.72 -5.91
C PHE A 427 6.12 -27.66 -6.85
N HIS A 428 6.59 -28.91 -6.95
CA HIS A 428 5.93 -29.94 -7.74
C HIS A 428 4.90 -30.69 -6.90
N ARG A 429 3.63 -30.67 -7.32
CA ARG A 429 2.63 -31.58 -6.75
C ARG A 429 2.87 -33.00 -7.29
N HIS A 430 3.06 -33.96 -6.40
CA HIS A 430 3.08 -35.36 -6.79
C HIS A 430 1.69 -35.80 -7.29
N ARG A 431 1.64 -36.41 -8.49
CA ARG A 431 0.50 -37.23 -8.93
C ARG A 431 0.38 -38.39 -7.93
N GLY A 432 -0.58 -38.28 -7.00
CA GLY A 432 -0.76 -39.22 -5.89
C GLY A 432 -0.99 -38.60 -4.51
N GLY A 433 -1.13 -37.28 -4.39
CA GLY A 433 -1.45 -36.64 -3.10
C GLY A 433 -0.25 -36.47 -2.15
N GLY A 434 0.97 -36.79 -2.61
CA GLY A 434 2.20 -36.52 -1.87
C GLY A 434 2.48 -35.02 -1.71
N ARG A 435 3.26 -34.68 -0.68
CA ARG A 435 3.64 -33.31 -0.34
C ARG A 435 4.32 -32.62 -1.53
N PRO A 436 4.04 -31.32 -1.78
CA PRO A 436 4.77 -30.59 -2.80
C PRO A 436 6.25 -30.48 -2.42
N GLU A 437 7.13 -30.89 -3.34
CA GLU A 437 8.58 -30.86 -3.15
C GLU A 437 9.26 -30.09 -4.30
N THR A 438 10.33 -29.35 -4.00
CA THR A 438 11.19 -28.70 -5.00
C THR A 438 12.65 -28.74 -4.57
N SER A 439 13.56 -28.89 -5.53
CA SER A 439 14.98 -28.60 -5.30
C SER A 439 15.30 -27.14 -5.64
N VAL A 440 16.48 -26.67 -5.23
CA VAL A 440 16.98 -25.35 -5.63
C VAL A 440 17.16 -25.25 -7.15
N LEU A 441 17.66 -26.31 -7.78
CA LEU A 441 17.86 -26.38 -9.23
C LEU A 441 16.51 -26.36 -9.97
N ASP A 442 15.51 -27.08 -9.47
CA ASP A 442 14.14 -27.05 -10.04
C ASP A 442 13.55 -25.63 -9.98
N HIS A 443 13.72 -24.94 -8.86
CA HIS A 443 13.25 -23.57 -8.71
C HIS A 443 13.93 -22.62 -9.71
N ALA A 444 15.26 -22.71 -9.85
CA ALA A 444 16.03 -21.92 -10.79
C ALA A 444 15.61 -22.15 -12.26
N LEU A 445 15.37 -23.41 -12.62
CA LEU A 445 14.91 -23.81 -13.95
C LEU A 445 13.47 -23.37 -14.24
N LEU A 446 12.57 -23.48 -13.25
CA LEU A 446 11.18 -23.03 -13.39
C LEU A 446 11.10 -21.54 -13.73
N HIS A 447 12.01 -20.75 -13.17
CA HIS A 447 12.11 -19.31 -13.42
C HIS A 447 13.00 -18.94 -14.61
N CYS A 448 13.59 -19.92 -15.28
CA CYS A 448 14.47 -19.75 -16.44
C CYS A 448 15.57 -18.69 -16.19
N GLN A 449 16.29 -18.81 -15.07
CA GLN A 449 17.37 -17.91 -14.67
C GLN A 449 18.74 -18.56 -14.86
N PRO A 450 19.43 -18.39 -16.01
CA PRO A 450 20.68 -19.10 -16.31
C PRO A 450 21.78 -18.88 -15.26
N ALA A 451 21.90 -17.65 -14.74
CA ALA A 451 22.88 -17.33 -13.71
C ALA A 451 22.64 -18.13 -12.42
N VAL A 452 21.38 -18.29 -12.01
CA VAL A 452 21.00 -19.07 -10.82
C VAL A 452 21.20 -20.57 -11.07
N VAL A 453 20.85 -21.07 -12.27
CA VAL A 453 21.06 -22.49 -12.64
C VAL A 453 22.55 -22.84 -12.57
N ARG A 454 23.41 -22.01 -13.18
CA ARG A 454 24.86 -22.18 -13.12
C ARG A 454 25.35 -22.19 -11.68
N LEU A 455 25.00 -21.17 -10.90
CA LEU A 455 25.43 -21.06 -9.51
C LEU A 455 24.94 -22.24 -8.67
N ALA A 456 23.72 -22.72 -8.86
CA ALA A 456 23.19 -23.87 -8.14
C ALA A 456 24.04 -25.14 -8.39
N LEU A 457 24.43 -25.37 -9.65
CA LEU A 457 25.29 -26.50 -10.03
C LEU A 457 26.72 -26.34 -9.50
N GLU A 458 27.27 -25.12 -9.53
CA GLU A 458 28.58 -24.80 -8.93
C GLU A 458 28.60 -25.02 -7.41
N LEU A 459 27.48 -24.75 -6.74
CA LEU A 459 27.26 -25.01 -5.32
C LEU A 459 26.91 -26.49 -5.02
N GLY A 460 27.00 -27.38 -6.01
CA GLY A 460 26.87 -28.82 -5.82
C GLY A 460 25.45 -29.39 -5.96
N CYS A 461 24.48 -28.65 -6.51
CA CYS A 461 23.21 -29.26 -6.89
C CYS A 461 23.44 -30.42 -7.87
N PRO A 462 22.79 -31.58 -7.69
CA PRO A 462 22.94 -32.71 -8.59
C PRO A 462 22.38 -32.34 -9.99
N PRO A 463 23.19 -32.40 -11.07
CA PRO A 463 22.75 -32.04 -12.42
C PRO A 463 21.60 -32.91 -12.95
N ASP A 464 21.47 -34.13 -12.42
CA ASP A 464 20.40 -35.08 -12.73
C ASP A 464 19.27 -35.11 -11.66
N GLY A 465 19.28 -34.19 -10.70
CA GLY A 465 18.31 -34.09 -9.60
C GLY A 465 17.00 -33.38 -9.95
N ILE A 466 16.79 -33.04 -11.21
CA ILE A 466 15.66 -32.22 -11.67
C ILE A 466 14.35 -33.02 -11.54
N CYS A 467 13.42 -32.49 -10.73
CA CYS A 467 12.09 -33.01 -10.49
C CYS A 467 10.96 -32.20 -11.15
N LEU A 468 11.25 -31.31 -12.10
CA LEU A 468 10.20 -30.63 -12.86
C LEU A 468 9.40 -31.60 -13.77
N PRO A 469 8.06 -31.69 -13.64
CA PRO A 469 7.18 -32.33 -14.62
C PRO A 469 6.77 -31.27 -15.65
N TYR A 470 7.75 -30.62 -16.29
CA TYR A 470 7.45 -29.67 -17.36
C TYR A 470 8.08 -30.17 -18.65
N PRO A 471 7.37 -30.09 -19.79
CA PRO A 471 7.85 -30.68 -21.01
C PRO A 471 9.07 -29.87 -21.43
N LEU A 472 10.22 -30.54 -21.44
CA LEU A 472 11.42 -30.19 -22.20
C LEU A 472 11.15 -30.18 -23.73
N THR A 473 9.88 -30.07 -24.12
CA THR A 473 9.27 -30.30 -25.41
C THR A 473 8.18 -29.25 -25.68
N TRP A 474 8.29 -28.02 -25.19
CA TRP A 474 7.38 -26.93 -25.66
C TRP A 474 7.55 -26.64 -27.15
N GLU A 475 8.69 -27.01 -27.74
CA GLU A 475 8.87 -27.11 -29.19
C GLU A 475 7.95 -28.19 -29.84
N LEU A 476 7.36 -29.11 -29.05
CA LEU A 476 6.44 -30.17 -29.47
C LEU A 476 5.01 -30.03 -28.90
N LEU A 477 4.74 -29.07 -28.00
CA LEU A 477 3.36 -28.68 -27.71
C LEU A 477 2.95 -27.70 -28.81
N ASP A 478 2.35 -28.29 -29.83
CA ASP A 478 1.72 -27.61 -30.96
C ASP A 478 1.02 -26.31 -30.50
N PRO A 479 1.36 -25.12 -31.05
CA PRO A 479 0.62 -23.88 -30.78
C PRO A 479 -0.88 -23.99 -31.11
N HIS A 480 -1.32 -25.07 -31.76
CA HIS A 480 -2.72 -25.38 -32.06
C HIS A 480 -3.47 -26.22 -31.01
N ILE A 481 -2.91 -26.49 -29.83
CA ILE A 481 -3.72 -27.01 -28.71
C ILE A 481 -4.59 -25.86 -28.18
N SER A 482 -5.67 -25.60 -28.90
CA SER A 482 -6.77 -24.72 -28.49
C SER A 482 -7.31 -25.17 -27.13
N PRO A 483 -7.71 -24.23 -26.25
CA PRO A 483 -8.42 -24.59 -25.04
C PRO A 483 -9.66 -25.38 -25.43
N HIS A 484 -9.80 -26.59 -24.87
CA HIS A 484 -10.95 -27.44 -25.10
C HIS A 484 -12.23 -26.66 -24.72
N PRO A 485 -13.17 -26.42 -25.65
CA PRO A 485 -14.32 -25.52 -25.42
C PRO A 485 -15.41 -26.10 -24.51
N SER A 486 -15.15 -27.19 -23.77
CA SER A 486 -16.18 -27.97 -23.09
C SER A 486 -16.03 -28.05 -21.56
N ALA A 487 -15.29 -27.11 -20.95
CA ALA A 487 -15.22 -26.99 -19.49
C ALA A 487 -15.83 -25.65 -19.06
N ASP A 488 -17.16 -25.63 -18.90
CA ASP A 488 -17.95 -24.47 -18.41
C ASP A 488 -17.68 -24.09 -16.94
N HIS A 489 -16.70 -24.73 -16.30
CA HIS A 489 -16.16 -24.23 -15.05
C HIS A 489 -14.99 -23.31 -15.36
N ILE A 490 -15.22 -22.01 -15.13
CA ILE A 490 -14.23 -20.92 -15.10
C ILE A 490 -13.18 -21.25 -14.04
N VAL A 491 -12.31 -22.21 -14.33
CA VAL A 491 -10.98 -22.27 -13.77
C VAL A 491 -10.22 -21.28 -14.63
N GLU A 492 -9.95 -20.08 -14.11
CA GLU A 492 -8.97 -19.17 -14.69
C GLU A 492 -7.66 -19.95 -14.87
N HIS A 493 -7.46 -20.59 -16.02
CA HIS A 493 -6.20 -21.12 -16.47
C HIS A 493 -5.31 -19.92 -16.76
N ARG A 494 -4.83 -19.26 -15.71
CA ARG A 494 -3.86 -18.17 -15.85
C ARG A 494 -2.62 -18.77 -16.48
N GLN A 495 -2.37 -18.32 -17.70
CA GLN A 495 -1.14 -18.53 -18.43
C GLN A 495 0.02 -18.30 -17.46
N LEU A 496 0.84 -19.34 -17.26
CA LEU A 496 2.18 -19.13 -16.72
C LEU A 496 2.82 -18.01 -17.55
N PRO A 497 3.64 -17.12 -16.94
CA PRO A 497 4.33 -16.10 -17.70
C PRO A 497 4.99 -16.79 -18.91
N PRO A 498 4.80 -16.28 -20.15
CA PRO A 498 5.37 -16.91 -21.33
C PRO A 498 6.86 -17.08 -21.06
N ILE A 499 7.29 -18.34 -20.99
CA ILE A 499 8.70 -18.65 -20.80
C ILE A 499 9.37 -18.16 -22.07
N ASP A 500 10.26 -17.18 -21.93
CA ASP A 500 11.07 -16.69 -23.03
C ASP A 500 11.93 -17.85 -23.55
N PRO A 501 11.66 -18.39 -24.76
CA PRO A 501 12.41 -19.52 -25.30
C PRO A 501 13.89 -19.19 -25.43
N SER A 502 14.24 -17.90 -25.57
CA SER A 502 15.64 -17.45 -25.68
C SER A 502 16.41 -17.59 -24.37
N ALA A 503 15.73 -17.52 -23.21
CA ALA A 503 16.35 -17.73 -21.89
C ALA A 503 16.61 -19.22 -21.58
N TRP A 504 15.96 -20.13 -22.31
CA TRP A 504 16.06 -21.57 -22.07
C TRP A 504 17.30 -22.20 -22.69
N GLU A 505 17.72 -21.76 -23.87
CA GLU A 505 18.92 -22.29 -24.53
C GLU A 505 20.20 -22.10 -23.68
N PRO A 506 20.43 -20.94 -23.03
CA PRO A 506 21.49 -20.80 -22.04
C PRO A 506 21.39 -21.81 -20.89
N CYS A 507 20.18 -22.08 -20.37
CA CYS A 507 19.99 -23.08 -19.30
C CYS A 507 20.34 -24.49 -19.80
N LYS A 508 19.93 -24.87 -21.01
CA LYS A 508 20.29 -26.15 -21.65
C LYS A 508 21.81 -26.29 -21.80
N GLN A 509 22.49 -25.23 -22.24
CA GLN A 509 23.95 -25.23 -22.41
C GLN A 509 24.68 -25.38 -21.07
N ILE A 510 24.22 -24.70 -20.03
CA ILE A 510 24.75 -24.85 -18.67
C ILE A 510 24.55 -26.28 -18.18
N LEU A 511 23.34 -26.84 -18.31
CA LEU A 511 23.07 -28.22 -17.92
C LEU A 511 23.98 -29.22 -18.64
N LYS A 512 24.17 -29.08 -19.96
CA LYS A 512 25.11 -29.89 -20.75
C LYS A 512 26.55 -29.75 -20.27
N TYR A 513 26.97 -28.52 -19.94
CA TYR A 513 28.30 -28.25 -19.43
C TYR A 513 28.57 -28.99 -18.11
N PHE A 514 27.57 -29.09 -17.23
CA PHE A 514 27.63 -29.88 -15.99
C PHE A 514 27.26 -31.36 -16.17
N GLY A 515 27.28 -31.88 -17.40
CA GLY A 515 27.07 -33.30 -17.70
C GLY A 515 25.62 -33.79 -17.63
N SER A 516 24.66 -32.89 -17.45
CA SER A 516 23.22 -33.22 -17.53
C SER A 516 22.81 -33.30 -19.01
N ASP A 517 21.95 -34.26 -19.34
CA ASP A 517 21.32 -34.32 -20.65
C ASP A 517 19.96 -33.62 -20.57
N PRO A 518 19.84 -32.32 -20.91
CA PRO A 518 18.62 -31.57 -20.70
C PRO A 518 17.42 -32.19 -21.43
N ASN A 519 17.62 -32.93 -22.52
CA ASN A 519 16.54 -33.58 -23.25
C ASN A 519 16.19 -34.97 -22.68
N GLY A 520 17.16 -35.66 -22.08
CA GLY A 520 16.99 -36.98 -21.46
C GLY A 520 16.47 -36.96 -20.02
N THR A 521 16.56 -35.83 -19.31
CA THR A 521 16.14 -35.73 -17.89
C THR A 521 14.65 -36.03 -17.68
N ALA A 522 13.80 -35.69 -18.66
CA ALA A 522 12.37 -36.04 -18.64
C ALA A 522 12.12 -37.56 -18.58
N ILE A 523 12.90 -38.34 -19.34
CA ILE A 523 12.74 -39.80 -19.46
C ILE A 523 13.36 -40.53 -18.26
N ARG A 524 14.51 -40.04 -17.75
CA ARG A 524 15.20 -40.63 -16.59
C ARG A 524 14.41 -40.49 -15.29
N ARG A 525 13.61 -39.43 -15.15
CA ARG A 525 12.78 -39.17 -13.97
C ARG A 525 11.73 -40.24 -13.69
N SER A 526 11.11 -40.81 -14.73
CA SER A 526 10.14 -41.92 -14.57
C SER A 526 10.80 -43.14 -13.92
N LYS A 527 12.04 -43.47 -14.32
CA LYS A 527 12.79 -44.61 -13.77
C LYS A 527 13.36 -44.32 -12.38
N ARG A 528 13.87 -43.12 -12.12
CA ARG A 528 14.46 -42.76 -10.81
C ARG A 528 13.39 -42.58 -9.72
N ILE A 529 12.27 -41.90 -10.01
CA ILE A 529 11.15 -41.78 -9.06
C ILE A 529 10.55 -43.15 -8.77
N LYS A 530 10.40 -44.00 -9.79
CA LYS A 530 9.96 -45.39 -9.60
C LYS A 530 10.91 -46.12 -8.64
N LYS A 531 12.22 -46.05 -8.86
CA LYS A 531 13.22 -46.69 -8.00
C LYS A 531 13.26 -46.13 -6.56
N GLN A 532 13.07 -44.83 -6.39
CA GLN A 532 13.01 -44.20 -5.05
C GLN A 532 11.71 -44.52 -4.30
N ARG A 533 10.58 -44.69 -5.00
CA ARG A 533 9.33 -45.17 -4.41
C ARG A 533 9.45 -46.62 -3.98
N GLU A 534 9.96 -47.47 -4.87
CA GLU A 534 10.24 -48.89 -4.59
C GLU A 534 11.14 -49.06 -3.37
N ALA A 535 12.13 -48.18 -3.17
CA ALA A 535 13.03 -48.20 -2.02
C ALA A 535 12.48 -47.59 -0.71
N LYS A 536 11.39 -46.81 -0.76
CA LYS A 536 10.67 -46.31 0.43
C LYS A 536 9.54 -47.25 0.87
N GLU A 537 9.00 -48.00 -0.09
CA GLU A 537 7.94 -48.99 0.12
C GLU A 537 8.48 -50.35 0.61
N ALA A 538 9.71 -50.69 0.22
CA ALA A 538 10.50 -51.79 0.78
C ALA A 538 11.17 -51.39 2.10
#